data_AF-A0A8S2UWS1-F1
#
_entry.id   AF-A0A8S2UWS1-F1
#
_cell.length_a   1.000
_cell.length_b   1.000
_cell.length_c   1.000
_cell.angle_alpha   90.00
_cell.angle_beta   90.00
_cell.angle_gamma   90.00
#
_symmetry.space_group_name_H-M   'P 1'
#
loop_
_entity.id
_entity.type
_entity.pdbx_description
1 polymer ?
#
loop_
_entity_poly.entity_id
_entity_poly.type
_entity_poly.pdbx_seq_one_letter_code
_entity_poly.pdbx_strand_id
1 'polypeptide(L)'
;CGPMILDAIIKIKNESDPTLAFRRSCREGICGSCSMNIDGRNTLACICKIDDSSKPTKIYPLPHMYVVKDLVPDFSNFYMQYKMIEPYLKRKTPTKIGDKQLYQSEEDRRKLVCILL
;
A
#
# COMPACT_ATOMS: atom_id res chain seq x y z
N CYS A 1 -3.10 23.07 8.30
CA CYS A 1 -3.26 21.65 7.90
C CYS A 1 -2.36 21.42 6.70
N GLY A 2 -1.71 20.27 6.57
CA GLY A 2 -0.99 19.95 5.34
C GLY A 2 -1.94 19.79 4.15
N PRO A 3 -1.44 19.84 2.90
CA PRO A 3 -2.26 19.85 1.69
C PRO A 3 -2.86 18.48 1.34
N MET A 4 -2.42 17.40 2.00
CA MET A 4 -2.83 16.04 1.67
C MET A 4 -3.90 15.53 2.62
N ILE A 5 -4.75 14.61 2.14
CA ILE A 5 -5.81 13.98 2.95
C ILE A 5 -5.22 13.28 4.18
N LEU A 6 -4.04 12.65 4.05
CA LEU A 6 -3.37 12.04 5.20
C LEU A 6 -3.06 13.06 6.32
N ASP A 7 -2.72 14.30 5.98
CA ASP A 7 -2.45 15.34 6.97
C ASP A 7 -3.72 15.74 7.72
N ALA A 8 -4.85 15.79 7.01
CA ALA A 8 -6.16 16.04 7.63
C ALA A 8 -6.55 14.90 8.58
N ILE A 9 -6.39 13.63 8.19
CA ILE A 9 -6.70 12.48 9.03
C ILE A 9 -5.80 12.45 10.28
N ILE A 10 -4.50 12.75 10.13
CA ILE A 10 -3.58 12.85 11.26
C ILE A 10 -3.99 13.98 12.20
N LYS A 11 -4.38 15.13 11.65
CA LYS A 11 -4.87 16.26 12.43
C LYS A 11 -6.11 15.89 13.24
N ILE A 12 -7.09 15.23 12.63
CA ILE A 12 -8.29 14.73 13.32
C ILE A 12 -7.90 13.80 14.45
N LYS A 13 -6.99 12.85 14.21
CA LYS A 13 -6.54 11.91 15.25
C LYS A 13 -5.86 12.62 16.43
N ASN A 14 -5.09 13.66 16.17
CA ASN A 14 -4.33 14.34 17.22
C ASN A 14 -5.16 15.37 18.00
N GLU A 15 -6.06 16.08 17.32
CA GLU A 15 -6.75 17.25 17.88
C GLU A 15 -8.23 17.01 18.20
N SER A 16 -8.88 16.04 17.54
CA SER A 16 -10.34 15.85 17.64
C SER A 16 -10.74 14.49 18.20
N ASP A 17 -10.21 13.40 17.65
CA ASP A 17 -10.56 12.04 18.05
C ASP A 17 -9.34 11.07 18.01
N PRO A 18 -8.70 10.80 19.16
CA PRO A 18 -7.55 9.90 19.22
C PRO A 18 -7.91 8.43 18.94
N THR A 19 -9.19 8.05 18.95
CA THR A 19 -9.62 6.66 18.78
C THR A 19 -9.57 6.18 17.33
N LEU A 20 -9.63 7.10 16.36
CA LEU A 20 -9.61 6.84 14.92
C LEU A 20 -8.38 6.03 14.48
N ALA A 21 -8.60 4.86 13.91
CA ALA A 21 -7.55 3.96 13.44
C ALA A 21 -7.39 3.98 11.90
N PHE A 22 -6.14 4.12 11.44
CA PHE A 22 -5.76 4.02 10.03
C PHE A 22 -4.28 3.63 9.91
N ARG A 23 -3.88 3.09 8.76
CA ARG A 23 -2.48 2.72 8.48
C ARG A 23 -1.74 3.86 7.78
N ARG A 24 -0.51 4.14 8.22
CA ARG A 24 0.39 5.17 7.66
C ARG A 24 1.86 4.86 7.97
N SER A 25 2.75 5.19 7.03
CA SER A 25 4.21 5.07 7.19
C SER A 25 4.97 6.14 6.37
N CYS A 26 5.25 5.91 5.08
CA CYS A 26 6.21 6.72 4.28
C CYS A 26 5.81 8.18 3.97
N ARG A 27 4.52 8.52 3.93
CA ARG A 27 3.97 9.83 3.51
C ARG A 27 4.30 10.32 2.09
N GLU A 28 5.02 9.55 1.27
CA GLU A 28 5.41 9.93 -0.10
C GLU A 28 4.87 8.98 -1.19
N GLY A 29 3.96 8.08 -0.82
CA GLY A 29 3.27 7.19 -1.77
C GLY A 29 4.00 5.88 -2.10
N ILE A 30 5.16 5.59 -1.50
CA ILE A 30 5.94 4.39 -1.86
C ILE A 30 5.51 3.11 -1.13
N CYS A 31 5.10 3.19 0.14
CA CYS A 31 4.84 2.00 0.95
C CYS A 31 3.44 1.36 0.76
N GLY A 32 2.51 2.04 0.08
CA GLY A 32 1.13 1.57 -0.10
C GLY A 32 0.27 1.46 1.17
N SER A 33 0.78 1.82 2.36
CA SER A 33 0.08 1.57 3.64
C SER A 33 -1.18 2.41 3.86
N CYS A 34 -1.27 3.60 3.26
CA CYS A 34 -2.40 4.53 3.43
C CYS A 34 -3.44 4.43 2.30
N SER A 35 -3.58 3.23 1.74
CA SER A 35 -4.58 2.93 0.71
C SER A 35 -5.99 2.96 1.31
N MET A 36 -6.86 3.80 0.75
CA MET A 36 -8.25 3.93 1.17
C MET A 36 -9.11 4.44 0.00
N ASN A 37 -10.43 4.43 0.17
CA ASN A 37 -11.35 4.99 -0.79
C ASN A 37 -11.67 6.45 -0.40
N ILE A 38 -11.38 7.40 -1.29
CA ILE A 38 -11.61 8.83 -1.10
C ILE A 38 -12.52 9.30 -2.23
N ASP A 39 -13.71 9.80 -1.88
CA ASP A 39 -14.75 10.23 -2.82
C ASP A 39 -15.07 9.20 -3.92
N GLY A 40 -15.11 7.92 -3.55
CA GLY A 40 -15.41 6.82 -4.45
C GLY A 40 -14.20 6.29 -5.23
N ARG A 41 -13.02 6.91 -5.11
CA ARG A 41 -11.79 6.47 -5.80
C ARG A 41 -10.81 5.83 -4.82
N ASN A 42 -10.29 4.66 -5.18
CA ASN A 42 -9.22 4.02 -4.41
C ASN A 42 -7.90 4.74 -4.69
N THR A 43 -7.31 5.34 -3.66
CA THR A 43 -6.08 6.11 -3.78
C THR A 43 -5.27 6.05 -2.48
N LEU A 44 -4.07 6.61 -2.52
CA LEU A 44 -3.20 6.76 -1.36
C LEU A 44 -3.45 8.13 -0.71
N ALA A 45 -3.86 8.13 0.55
CA ALA A 45 -4.19 9.37 1.27
C ALA A 45 -3.03 10.37 1.34
N CYS A 46 -1.78 9.90 1.28
CA CYS A 46 -0.59 10.75 1.36
C CYS A 46 -0.26 11.54 0.10
N ILE A 47 -0.81 11.17 -1.05
CA ILE A 47 -0.61 11.88 -2.33
C ILE A 47 -1.93 12.45 -2.87
N CYS A 48 -3.04 12.15 -2.21
CA CYS A 48 -4.35 12.72 -2.52
C CYS A 48 -4.45 14.10 -1.88
N LYS A 49 -4.55 15.14 -2.71
CA LYS A 49 -4.75 16.52 -2.25
C LYS A 49 -6.15 16.68 -1.66
N ILE A 50 -6.24 17.51 -0.64
CA ILE A 50 -7.52 18.00 -0.13
C ILE A 50 -8.13 18.90 -1.20
N ASP A 51 -9.39 18.66 -1.55
CA ASP A 51 -10.13 19.53 -2.47
C ASP A 51 -10.64 20.75 -1.68
N ASP A 52 -10.54 21.94 -2.28
CA ASP A 52 -11.05 23.20 -1.71
C ASP A 52 -12.55 23.39 -1.96
N SER A 53 -13.22 22.38 -2.53
CA SER A 53 -14.66 22.42 -2.73
C SER A 53 -15.42 22.48 -1.40
N SER A 54 -16.57 23.15 -1.39
CA SER A 54 -17.46 23.22 -0.22
C SER A 54 -18.16 21.90 0.12
N LYS A 55 -17.87 20.81 -0.61
CA LYS A 55 -18.51 19.51 -0.41
C LYS A 55 -17.73 18.69 0.62
N PRO A 56 -18.42 17.93 1.48
CA PRO A 56 -17.75 17.03 2.42
C PRO A 56 -17.08 15.86 1.68
N THR A 57 -15.77 15.70 1.86
CA THR A 57 -15.00 14.54 1.37
C THR A 57 -15.39 13.29 2.16
N LYS A 58 -15.75 12.22 1.44
CA LYS A 58 -16.12 10.93 2.04
C LYS A 58 -14.95 9.97 1.99
N ILE A 59 -14.59 9.41 3.13
CA ILE A 59 -13.47 8.47 3.26
C ILE A 59 -14.01 7.12 3.75
N TYR A 60 -13.69 6.07 3.02
CA TYR A 60 -14.04 4.68 3.35
C TYR A 60 -12.79 3.80 3.32
N PRO A 61 -12.79 2.65 4.02
CA PRO A 61 -11.76 1.63 3.81
C PRO A 61 -11.80 1.10 2.37
N LEU A 62 -10.77 0.35 1.98
CA LEU A 62 -10.73 -0.27 0.66
C LEU A 62 -11.98 -1.15 0.43
N PRO A 63 -12.64 -1.03 -0.74
CA PRO A 63 -13.84 -1.80 -1.03
C PRO A 63 -13.51 -3.28 -1.12
N HIS A 64 -14.50 -4.14 -0.84
CA HIS A 64 -14.38 -5.60 -0.89
C HIS A 64 -13.33 -6.22 0.05
N MET A 65 -12.92 -5.51 1.11
CA MET A 65 -12.08 -6.09 2.17
C MET A 65 -12.82 -6.10 3.51
N TYR A 66 -12.49 -7.06 4.36
CA TYR A 66 -12.97 -7.08 5.74
C TYR A 66 -12.34 -5.95 6.53
N VAL A 67 -13.16 -5.18 7.25
CA VAL A 67 -12.69 -4.06 8.07
C VAL A 67 -12.37 -4.59 9.46
N VAL A 68 -11.10 -4.47 9.88
CA VAL A 68 -10.67 -4.86 11.24
C VAL A 68 -11.08 -3.78 12.23
N LYS A 69 -10.80 -2.52 11.91
CA LYS A 69 -11.18 -1.34 12.70
C LYS A 69 -11.11 -0.08 11.83
N ASP A 70 -12.15 0.74 11.84
CA ASP A 70 -12.24 2.04 11.14
C ASP A 70 -11.76 1.96 9.67
N LEU A 71 -10.59 2.55 9.35
CA LEU A 71 -9.99 2.57 8.01
C LEU A 71 -8.89 1.51 7.84
N VAL A 72 -8.87 0.47 8.67
CA VAL A 72 -7.88 -0.62 8.63
C VAL A 72 -8.53 -1.88 8.04
N PRO A 73 -8.32 -2.16 6.74
CA PRO A 73 -8.75 -3.42 6.14
C PRO A 73 -7.79 -4.57 6.48
N ASP A 74 -8.30 -5.79 6.40
CA ASP A 74 -7.51 -7.02 6.49
C ASP A 74 -6.85 -7.36 5.15
N PHE A 75 -5.51 -7.47 5.17
CA PHE A 75 -4.69 -7.80 4.00
C PHE A 75 -4.21 -9.26 4.01
N SER A 76 -4.64 -10.07 4.97
CA SER A 76 -4.19 -11.47 5.11
C SER A 76 -4.44 -12.27 3.83
N ASN A 77 -5.62 -12.13 3.23
CA ASN A 77 -5.96 -12.79 1.96
C ASN A 77 -5.09 -12.29 0.79
N PHE A 78 -4.84 -10.98 0.70
CA PHE A 78 -3.99 -10.40 -0.34
C PHE A 78 -2.55 -10.95 -0.27
N TYR A 79 -1.95 -10.99 0.93
CA TYR A 79 -0.61 -11.54 1.11
C TYR A 79 -0.54 -13.05 0.85
N MET A 80 -1.60 -13.80 1.18
CA MET A 80 -1.68 -15.22 0.88
C MET A 80 -1.68 -15.48 -0.64
N GLN A 81 -2.47 -14.72 -1.39
CA GLN A 81 -2.49 -14.79 -2.86
C GLN A 81 -1.14 -14.43 -3.47
N TYR A 82 -0.49 -13.36 -2.96
CA TYR A 82 0.84 -12.98 -3.40
C TYR A 82 1.91 -14.04 -3.07
N LYS A 83 1.79 -14.75 -1.96
CA LYS A 83 2.70 -15.85 -1.62
C LYS A 83 2.51 -17.07 -2.51
N MET A 84 1.26 -17.36 -2.89
CA MET A 84 0.90 -18.54 -3.71
C MET A 84 1.58 -18.55 -5.09
N ILE A 85 1.79 -17.38 -5.69
CA ILE A 85 2.46 -17.26 -6.99
C ILE A 85 3.99 -17.41 -6.90
N GLU A 86 4.55 -17.49 -5.70
CA GLU A 86 5.98 -17.63 -5.44
C GLU A 86 6.83 -16.61 -6.25
N PRO A 87 6.68 -15.30 -5.95
CA PRO A 87 7.18 -14.20 -6.77
C PRO A 87 8.68 -13.96 -6.53
N TYR A 88 9.48 -15.01 -6.69
CA TYR A 88 10.91 -15.01 -6.50
C TYR A 88 11.58 -15.86 -7.58
N LEU A 89 12.87 -15.62 -7.81
CA LEU A 89 13.62 -16.29 -8.86
C LEU A 89 13.76 -17.79 -8.56
N LYS A 90 13.15 -18.64 -9.41
CA LYS A 90 13.33 -20.09 -9.36
C LYS A 90 14.35 -20.54 -10.41
N ARG A 91 15.39 -21.24 -9.97
CA ARG A 91 16.43 -21.82 -10.85
C ARG A 91 16.21 -23.32 -11.01
N LYS A 92 16.45 -23.84 -12.22
CA LYS A 92 16.40 -25.28 -12.49
C LYS A 92 17.53 -26.05 -11.78
N THR A 93 18.70 -25.42 -11.68
CA THR A 93 19.90 -26.05 -11.11
C THR A 93 20.19 -25.48 -9.72
N PRO A 94 20.28 -26.32 -8.67
CA PRO A 94 20.64 -25.87 -7.33
C PRO A 94 22.11 -25.43 -7.34
N THR A 95 22.37 -24.16 -6.99
CA THR A 95 23.72 -23.63 -6.83
C THR A 95 24.05 -23.58 -5.34
N LYS A 96 25.21 -24.09 -4.92
CA LYS A 96 25.67 -23.95 -3.53
C LYS A 96 25.97 -22.47 -3.26
N ILE A 97 25.44 -21.96 -2.15
CA ILE A 97 25.67 -20.59 -1.70
C ILE A 97 27.16 -20.47 -1.34
N GLY A 98 27.89 -19.56 -2.00
CA GLY A 98 29.30 -19.27 -1.73
C GLY A 98 30.31 -19.71 -2.80
N ASP A 99 29.93 -20.60 -3.73
CA ASP A 99 30.89 -21.09 -4.75
C ASP A 99 31.20 -20.03 -5.84
N LYS A 100 30.19 -19.23 -6.23
CA LYS A 100 30.33 -18.15 -7.24
C LYS A 100 29.34 -17.01 -6.97
N GLN A 101 29.71 -15.80 -7.41
CA GLN A 101 28.81 -14.64 -7.42
C GLN A 101 27.65 -14.92 -8.39
N LEU A 102 26.42 -14.82 -7.89
CA LEU A 102 25.21 -15.08 -8.68
C LEU A 102 24.87 -13.82 -9.49
N TYR A 103 25.48 -13.69 -10.66
CA TYR A 103 25.14 -12.60 -11.58
C TYR A 103 23.69 -12.73 -12.07
N GLN A 104 22.96 -11.62 -12.03
CA GLN A 104 21.69 -11.43 -12.72
C GLN A 104 21.94 -10.46 -13.87
N SER A 105 21.79 -10.94 -15.11
CA SER A 105 21.89 -10.09 -16.30
C SER A 105 20.68 -9.14 -16.38
N GLU A 106 20.79 -8.05 -17.16
CA GLU A 106 19.64 -7.17 -17.41
C GLU A 106 18.48 -7.91 -18.10
N GLU A 107 18.79 -8.83 -19.01
CA GLU A 107 17.80 -9.67 -19.67
C GLU A 107 17.06 -10.59 -18.68
N ASP A 108 17.77 -11.18 -17.73
CA ASP A 108 17.16 -12.00 -16.68
C ASP A 108 16.36 -11.16 -15.68
N ARG A 109 16.78 -9.92 -15.43
CA ARG A 109 16.00 -8.96 -14.65
C ARG A 109 14.70 -8.58 -15.35
N ARG A 110 14.68 -8.43 -16.68
CA ARG A 110 13.45 -8.16 -17.46
C ARG A 110 12.46 -9.33 -17.43
N LYS A 111 12.93 -10.57 -17.26
CA LYS A 111 12.07 -11.75 -17.10
C LYS A 111 11.35 -11.80 -15.75
N LEU A 112 11.79 -11.03 -14.75
CA LEU A 112 11.02 -10.86 -13.53
C LEU A 112 9.78 -10.04 -13.86
N VAL A 113 8.64 -10.70 -13.86
CA VAL A 113 7.35 -10.04 -13.95
C VAL A 113 7.19 -9.21 -12.67
N CYS A 114 7.47 -7.91 -12.75
CA CYS A 114 6.89 -6.97 -11.81
C CYS A 114 5.38 -7.07 -12.00
N ILE A 115 4.69 -7.67 -11.04
CA ILE A 115 3.24 -7.57 -10.94
C ILE A 115 2.97 -6.13 -10.49
N LEU A 116 3.07 -5.21 -11.44
CA LEU A 116 2.40 -3.94 -11.41
C LEU A 116 1.15 -4.15 -12.26
N LEU A 117 0.05 -4.44 -11.55
CA LEU A 117 -1.29 -4.15 -12.05
C LEU A 117 -1.38 -2.66 -12.43
#